data_AF-A0A4Y7NN31-F1
#
_entry.id   AF-A0A4Y7NN31-F1
#
_cell.length_a   1.000
_cell.length_b   1.000
_cell.length_c   1.000
_cell.angle_alpha   90.00
_cell.angle_beta   90.00
_cell.angle_gamma   90.00
#
_symmetry.space_group_name_H-M   'P 1'
#
loop_
_entity.id
_entity.type
_entity.pdbx_description
1 polymer ?
#
loop_
_entity_poly.entity_id
_entity_poly.type
_entity_poly.pdbx_seq_one_letter_code
_entity_poly.pdbx_strand_id
1 'polypeptide(L)'
;MATNKLRLAQVLGKYLRPAGKCHEINFSTASVALKDLSDVNIPTHTGQKWDETDFRLARFENASKQVNTRFAIDLIAQVPPKQVKSRIVSCDGGGGPLGHPKVYINLDKPGNHTCNYCGLRFLKPEDHHH
;
A
#
# COMPACT_ATOMS: atom_id res chain seq x y z
N MET A 1 3.15 70.02 67.57
CA MET A 1 3.31 68.54 67.56
C MET A 1 3.32 68.10 66.10
N ALA A 2 4.17 67.24 65.58
CA ALA A 2 5.43 66.65 65.96
C ALA A 2 6.12 66.30 64.61
N THR A 3 7.43 66.44 64.59
CA THR A 3 8.34 66.27 63.45
C THR A 3 8.29 64.89 62.80
N ASN A 4 8.71 64.74 61.54
CA ASN A 4 9.46 63.53 61.20
C ASN A 4 10.60 63.72 60.19
N LYS A 5 11.72 63.07 60.51
CA LYS A 5 13.06 63.15 59.90
C LYS A 5 13.26 62.03 58.87
N LEU A 6 14.03 62.37 57.82
CA LEU A 6 15.12 61.65 57.14
C LEU A 6 15.11 60.11 56.94
N ARG A 7 15.37 59.76 55.65
CA ARG A 7 16.21 58.67 55.05
C ARG A 7 15.84 57.20 55.39
N LEU A 8 15.88 56.23 54.47
CA LEU A 8 17.05 55.74 53.72
C LEU A 8 16.60 54.80 52.58
N ALA A 9 17.40 54.66 51.51
CA ALA A 9 17.17 53.74 50.39
C ALA A 9 17.54 52.28 50.71
N GLN A 10 16.74 51.31 50.25
CA GLN A 10 17.09 49.89 50.05
C GLN A 10 16.21 49.36 48.88
N VAL A 11 16.71 49.23 47.65
CA VAL A 11 17.45 48.09 47.05
C VAL A 11 16.60 46.81 46.89
N LEU A 12 16.33 46.50 45.60
CA LEU A 12 16.09 45.19 44.95
C LEU A 12 15.06 44.21 45.57
N GLY A 13 13.94 44.04 44.87
CA GLY A 13 12.91 43.05 45.24
C GLY A 13 12.08 42.51 44.08
N LYS A 14 12.73 41.79 43.15
CA LYS A 14 12.19 40.63 42.40
C LYS A 14 10.87 40.81 41.64
N TYR A 15 10.99 41.08 40.34
CA TYR A 15 10.00 40.67 39.33
C TYR A 15 9.88 39.14 39.36
N LEU A 16 8.88 38.60 40.06
CA LEU A 16 8.48 37.21 39.88
C LEU A 16 7.55 37.15 38.66
N ARG A 17 8.11 36.74 37.51
CA ARG A 17 7.31 36.23 36.40
C ARG A 17 6.64 34.94 36.87
N PRO A 18 5.36 34.68 36.58
CA PRO A 18 4.82 33.35 36.78
C PRO A 18 5.64 32.38 35.93
N ALA A 19 6.19 31.35 36.58
CA ALA A 19 6.87 30.26 35.91
C ALA A 19 5.91 29.69 34.85
N GLY A 20 6.31 29.78 33.59
CA GLY A 20 5.62 29.08 32.51
C GLY A 20 5.52 27.61 32.89
N LYS A 21 4.30 27.07 32.90
CA LYS A 21 4.04 25.67 33.19
C LYS A 21 4.81 24.85 32.15
N CYS A 22 5.93 24.25 32.55
CA CYS A 22 6.65 23.32 31.70
C CYS A 22 5.73 22.11 31.54
N HIS A 23 5.24 21.89 30.33
CA HIS A 23 4.45 20.71 30.03
C HIS A 23 5.43 19.53 30.08
N GLU A 24 5.42 18.78 31.19
CA GLU A 24 6.11 17.50 31.27
C GLU A 24 5.43 16.57 30.26
N ILE A 25 6.15 16.32 29.16
CA ILE A 25 5.82 15.25 28.23
C ILE A 25 6.16 13.97 28.97
N ASN A 26 5.13 13.27 29.45
CA ASN A 26 5.27 11.94 30.02
C ASN A 26 5.86 11.02 28.93
N PHE A 27 7.16 10.76 29.00
CA PHE A 27 7.79 9.73 28.19
C PHE A 27 7.28 8.38 28.70
N SER A 28 6.25 7.86 28.02
CA SER A 28 5.76 6.51 28.27
C SER A 28 6.86 5.50 27.95
N THR A 29 7.26 4.71 28.94
CA THR A 29 8.15 3.55 28.78
C THR A 29 7.41 2.33 28.24
N ALA A 30 6.18 2.49 27.73
CA ALA A 30 5.48 1.39 27.08
C ALA A 30 6.31 0.90 25.89
N SER A 31 6.72 -0.36 25.95
CA SER A 31 7.34 -1.04 24.82
C SER A 31 6.39 -0.93 23.64
N VAL A 32 6.73 -0.07 22.68
CA VAL A 32 6.10 -0.11 21.35
C VAL A 32 6.24 -1.55 20.90
N ALA A 33 5.12 -2.23 20.69
CA ALA A 33 5.12 -3.59 20.18
C ALA A 33 5.97 -3.57 18.90
N LEU A 34 7.16 -4.17 18.97
CA LEU A 34 8.04 -4.30 17.82
C LEU A 34 7.23 -5.05 16.78
N LYS A 35 6.88 -4.36 15.69
CA LYS A 35 6.32 -5.04 14.52
C LYS A 35 7.31 -6.11 14.13
N ASP A 36 6.81 -7.33 13.96
CA ASP A 36 7.63 -8.43 13.48
C ASP A 36 8.33 -7.98 12.19
N LEU A 37 9.65 -8.15 12.08
CA LEU A 37 10.45 -7.65 10.95
C LEU A 37 9.96 -8.24 9.62
N SER A 38 9.32 -9.41 9.69
CA SER A 38 8.64 -10.08 8.58
C SER A 38 7.50 -9.24 7.98
N ASP A 39 6.81 -8.45 8.80
CA ASP A 39 5.62 -7.67 8.44
C ASP A 39 5.98 -6.29 7.86
N VAL A 40 7.19 -5.79 8.16
CA VAL A 40 7.66 -4.49 7.66
C VAL A 40 8.03 -4.56 6.17
N ASN A 41 8.48 -5.72 5.68
CA ASN A 41 9.05 -5.87 4.35
C ASN A 41 8.46 -7.07 3.58
N ILE A 42 7.13 -7.11 3.51
CA ILE A 42 6.40 -8.04 2.66
C ILE A 42 6.73 -7.84 1.16
N PRO A 43 6.94 -8.91 0.38
CA PRO A 43 7.13 -8.82 -1.07
C PRO A 43 5.89 -8.27 -1.78
N THR A 44 6.10 -7.42 -2.79
CA THR A 44 5.00 -6.96 -3.65
C THR A 44 4.57 -8.07 -4.62
N HIS A 45 3.45 -7.86 -5.34
CA HIS A 45 3.02 -8.76 -6.42
C HIS A 45 4.04 -8.90 -7.56
N THR A 46 5.02 -7.98 -7.65
CA THR A 46 6.15 -8.05 -8.59
C THR A 46 7.38 -8.74 -8.00
N GLY A 47 7.34 -9.13 -6.72
CA GLY A 47 8.47 -9.74 -5.99
C GLY A 47 9.43 -8.72 -5.35
N GLN A 48 9.13 -7.42 -5.38
CA GLN A 48 10.01 -6.41 -4.79
C GLN A 48 10.02 -6.51 -3.26
N LYS A 49 11.23 -6.65 -2.72
CA LYS A 49 11.56 -6.64 -1.29
C LYS A 49 12.87 -5.88 -1.12
N TRP A 50 13.03 -5.14 -0.02
CA TRP A 50 14.32 -4.52 0.31
C TRP A 50 15.24 -5.52 1.00
N ASP A 51 16.56 -5.32 0.94
CA ASP A 51 17.48 -6.08 1.77
C ASP A 51 17.32 -5.68 3.24
N GLU A 52 17.63 -6.60 4.17
CA GLU A 52 17.43 -6.38 5.61
C GLU A 52 18.31 -5.23 6.14
N THR A 53 19.47 -5.00 5.52
CA THR A 53 20.42 -3.94 5.89
C THR A 53 20.21 -2.64 5.12
N ASP A 54 19.15 -2.53 4.29
CA ASP A 54 18.90 -1.34 3.48
C ASP A 54 18.32 -0.20 4.31
N PHE A 55 19.04 0.92 4.37
CA PHE A 55 18.61 2.13 5.09
C PHE A 55 17.26 2.67 4.61
N ARG A 56 16.82 2.33 3.39
CA ARG A 56 15.53 2.77 2.85
C ARG A 56 14.33 2.18 3.59
N LEU A 57 14.52 1.11 4.37
CA LEU A 57 13.49 0.51 5.22
C LEU A 57 13.03 1.43 6.36
N ALA A 58 13.88 2.37 6.80
CA ALA A 58 13.56 3.32 7.87
C ALA A 58 12.26 4.10 7.62
N ARG A 59 11.87 4.30 6.34
CA ARG A 59 10.61 4.95 5.97
C ARG A 59 9.36 4.23 6.49
N PHE A 60 9.47 2.93 6.80
CA PHE A 60 8.37 2.09 7.25
C PHE A 60 8.40 1.80 8.76
N GLU A 61 9.27 2.46 9.53
CA GLU A 61 9.29 2.34 11.00
C GLU A 61 7.99 2.88 11.62
N ASN A 62 7.56 4.06 11.16
CA ASN A 62 6.36 4.73 11.66
C ASN A 62 5.09 4.41 10.85
N ALA A 63 5.20 3.73 9.71
CA ALA A 63 4.08 3.44 8.80
C ALA A 63 4.25 2.07 8.13
N SER A 64 3.17 1.30 7.95
CA SER A 64 3.26 -0.01 7.29
C SER A 64 3.42 0.09 5.77
N LYS A 65 4.17 -0.83 5.18
CA LYS A 65 4.26 -1.03 3.73
C LYS A 65 2.91 -1.55 3.22
N GLN A 66 2.22 -0.75 2.42
CA GLN A 66 0.94 -1.14 1.83
C GLN A 66 1.17 -2.01 0.60
N VAL A 67 0.73 -3.28 0.67
CA VAL A 67 0.75 -4.22 -0.45
C VAL A 67 -0.63 -4.81 -0.61
N ASN A 68 -1.11 -4.88 -1.85
CA ASN A 68 -2.36 -5.55 -2.16
C ASN A 68 -2.22 -7.06 -1.93
N THR A 69 -3.11 -7.69 -1.16
CA THR A 69 -3.07 -9.14 -0.89
C THR A 69 -3.66 -9.99 -2.01
N ARG A 70 -4.47 -9.40 -2.91
CA ARG A 70 -5.12 -10.11 -4.02
C ARG A 70 -4.35 -9.92 -5.31
N PHE A 71 -3.48 -10.88 -5.63
CA PHE A 71 -2.67 -10.84 -6.83
C PHE A 71 -3.46 -11.26 -8.07
N ALA A 72 -3.35 -10.45 -9.14
CA ALA A 72 -4.08 -10.70 -10.38
C ALA A 72 -3.66 -12.00 -11.08
N ILE A 73 -2.39 -12.41 -10.91
CA ILE A 73 -1.84 -13.66 -11.46
C ILE A 73 -2.61 -14.88 -10.94
N ASP A 74 -2.88 -14.90 -9.63
CA ASP A 74 -3.60 -16.01 -9.00
C ASP A 74 -5.08 -15.99 -9.39
N LEU A 75 -5.67 -14.80 -9.43
CA LEU A 75 -7.08 -14.62 -9.78
C LEU A 75 -7.37 -15.06 -11.23
N ILE A 76 -6.49 -14.74 -12.18
CA ILE A 76 -6.70 -15.14 -13.58
C ILE A 76 -6.44 -16.64 -13.79
N ALA A 77 -5.50 -17.22 -13.02
CA ALA A 77 -5.23 -18.65 -13.06
C ALA A 77 -6.43 -19.48 -12.59
N GLN A 78 -7.19 -18.97 -11.61
CA GLN A 78 -8.43 -19.60 -11.10
C GLN A 78 -9.56 -19.64 -12.13
N VAL A 79 -9.60 -18.70 -13.10
CA VAL A 79 -10.66 -18.66 -14.12
C VAL A 79 -10.40 -19.73 -15.19
N PRO A 80 -11.31 -20.70 -15.41
CA PRO A 80 -11.10 -21.76 -16.39
C PRO A 80 -11.13 -21.22 -17.83
N PRO A 81 -10.38 -21.85 -18.77
CA PRO A 81 -10.44 -21.49 -20.19
C PRO A 81 -11.85 -21.69 -20.77
N LYS A 82 -12.31 -20.71 -21.55
CA LYS A 82 -13.60 -20.77 -22.24
C LYS A 82 -13.47 -21.55 -23.55
N GLN A 83 -14.26 -22.60 -23.70
CA GLN A 83 -14.32 -23.36 -24.94
C GLN A 83 -15.19 -22.65 -25.97
N VAL A 84 -14.70 -22.52 -27.21
CA VAL A 84 -15.39 -21.84 -28.30
C VAL A 84 -15.25 -22.64 -29.58
N LYS A 85 -16.33 -22.80 -30.35
CA LYS A 85 -16.32 -23.57 -31.61
C LYS A 85 -15.73 -22.77 -32.78
N SER A 86 -15.75 -21.45 -32.72
CA SER A 86 -15.28 -20.59 -33.80
C SER A 86 -13.76 -20.56 -33.90
N ARG A 87 -13.25 -20.39 -35.11
CA ARG A 87 -11.81 -20.21 -35.39
C ARG A 87 -11.27 -18.91 -34.82
N ILE A 88 -12.05 -17.84 -34.88
CA ILE A 88 -11.71 -16.50 -34.39
C ILE A 88 -12.73 -16.12 -33.31
N VAL A 89 -12.24 -15.53 -32.22
CA VAL A 89 -13.08 -15.06 -31.10
C VAL A 89 -12.89 -13.56 -30.93
N SER A 90 -13.98 -12.82 -30.81
CA SER A 90 -13.94 -11.42 -30.39
C SER A 90 -14.07 -11.31 -28.87
N CYS A 91 -13.14 -10.59 -28.25
CA CYS A 91 -13.17 -10.28 -26.82
C CYS A 91 -13.20 -8.77 -26.64
N ASP A 92 -14.14 -8.28 -25.83
CA ASP A 92 -14.30 -6.88 -25.41
C ASP A 92 -14.16 -6.72 -23.89
N GLY A 93 -13.90 -7.82 -23.17
CA GLY A 93 -13.84 -7.84 -21.70
C GLY A 93 -15.19 -7.79 -20.99
N GLY A 94 -16.29 -7.83 -21.74
CA GLY A 94 -17.65 -7.71 -21.19
C GLY A 94 -18.08 -6.26 -20.96
N GLY A 95 -19.40 -6.04 -20.92
CA GLY A 95 -19.96 -4.70 -20.67
C GLY A 95 -19.81 -3.71 -21.83
N GLY A 96 -19.49 -4.18 -23.04
CA GLY A 96 -19.37 -3.35 -24.23
C GLY A 96 -18.34 -2.22 -24.07
N PRO A 97 -18.75 -0.94 -23.98
CA PRO A 97 -17.83 0.18 -23.79
C PRO A 97 -17.14 0.21 -22.41
N LEU A 98 -17.61 -0.56 -21.42
CA LEU A 98 -17.00 -0.60 -20.08
C LEU A 98 -15.79 -1.54 -19.99
N GLY A 99 -15.58 -2.37 -21.01
CA GLY A 99 -14.44 -3.28 -21.08
C GLY A 99 -13.24 -2.66 -21.79
N HIS A 100 -12.51 -3.48 -22.53
CA HIS A 100 -11.38 -3.05 -23.35
C HIS A 100 -11.76 -2.96 -24.83
N PRO A 101 -10.95 -2.31 -25.68
CA PRO A 101 -11.19 -2.30 -27.12
C PRO A 101 -11.37 -3.73 -27.67
N LYS A 102 -12.38 -3.91 -28.53
CA LYS A 102 -12.68 -5.21 -29.12
C LYS A 102 -11.45 -5.72 -29.89
N VAL A 103 -10.95 -6.90 -29.49
CA VAL A 103 -9.87 -7.61 -30.17
C VAL A 103 -10.32 -8.96 -30.68
N TYR A 104 -9.66 -9.41 -31.75
CA TYR A 104 -9.88 -10.70 -32.36
C TYR A 104 -8.70 -11.63 -32.07
N ILE A 105 -8.99 -12.80 -31.50
CA ILE A 105 -8.01 -13.79 -31.08
C ILE A 105 -8.12 -14.98 -32.02
N ASN A 106 -6.98 -15.42 -32.55
CA ASN A 106 -6.91 -16.56 -33.46
C ASN A 106 -6.74 -17.87 -32.68
N LEU A 107 -7.59 -18.87 -32.94
CA LEU A 107 -7.57 -20.19 -32.29
C LEU A 107 -7.11 -21.32 -33.24
N ASP A 108 -6.30 -20.99 -34.25
CA ASP A 108 -5.80 -21.96 -35.23
C ASP A 108 -4.86 -23.01 -34.67
N LYS A 109 -4.06 -22.63 -33.68
CA LYS A 109 -3.13 -23.56 -33.05
C LYS A 109 -3.82 -24.28 -31.89
N PRO A 110 -3.53 -25.57 -31.65
CA PRO A 110 -4.05 -26.27 -30.49
C PRO A 110 -3.57 -25.59 -29.19
N GLY A 111 -4.44 -25.51 -28.20
CA GLY A 111 -4.12 -25.00 -26.86
C GLY A 111 -4.84 -23.71 -26.48
N ASN A 112 -4.43 -23.14 -25.34
CA ASN A 112 -5.05 -21.96 -24.76
C ASN A 112 -4.50 -20.68 -25.37
N HIS A 113 -5.40 -19.86 -25.90
CA HIS A 113 -5.08 -18.52 -26.41
C HIS A 113 -5.58 -17.47 -25.44
N THR A 114 -4.71 -16.55 -25.04
CA THR A 114 -5.01 -15.51 -24.05
C THR A 114 -5.43 -14.20 -24.70
N CYS A 115 -6.44 -13.54 -24.14
CA CYS A 115 -6.67 -12.13 -24.41
C CYS A 115 -5.60 -11.28 -23.71
N ASN A 116 -4.93 -10.39 -24.44
CA ASN A 116 -3.88 -9.53 -23.88
C ASN A 116 -4.39 -8.45 -22.91
N TYR A 117 -5.70 -8.22 -22.86
CA TYR A 117 -6.31 -7.25 -21.95
C TYR A 117 -6.86 -7.93 -20.70
N CYS A 118 -7.89 -8.76 -20.83
CA CYS A 118 -8.50 -9.43 -19.68
C CYS A 118 -7.70 -10.61 -19.13
N GLY A 119 -6.73 -11.15 -19.87
CA GLY A 119 -6.03 -12.39 -19.51
C GLY A 119 -6.88 -13.66 -19.65
N LEU A 120 -8.15 -13.54 -20.06
CA LEU A 120 -9.04 -14.69 -20.25
C LEU A 120 -8.49 -15.62 -21.33
N ARG A 121 -8.64 -16.92 -21.09
CA ARG A 121 -8.16 -17.98 -21.96
C ARG A 121 -9.31 -18.53 -22.81
N PHE A 122 -9.06 -18.71 -24.10
CA PHE A 122 -9.99 -19.32 -25.03
C PHE A 122 -9.35 -20.57 -25.64
N LEU A 123 -10.15 -21.62 -25.76
CA LEU A 123 -9.75 -22.89 -26.33
C LEU A 123 -10.75 -23.27 -27.42
N LYS A 124 -10.24 -23.71 -28.57
CA LYS A 124 -11.07 -24.41 -29.53
C LYS A 124 -10.90 -25.92 -29.30
N PRO A 125 -11.96 -26.65 -28.90
CA PRO A 125 -11.86 -28.10 -28.82
C PRO A 125 -11.62 -28.67 -30.22
N GLU A 126 -10.75 -29.68 -30.31
CA GLU A 126 -10.50 -30.41 -31.55
C GLU A 126 -11.77 -31.20 -31.91
N ASP A 127 -12.52 -30.74 -32.91
CA ASP A 127 -13.55 -31.57 -33.53
C ASP A 127 -12.87 -32.47 -34.57
N HIS A 128 -12.67 -33.74 -34.20
CA HIS A 128 -12.27 -34.80 -35.13
C HIS A 128 -13.42 -35.07 -36.11
N HIS A 129 -13.59 -34.22 -37.12
CA HIS A 129 -14.43 -34.53 -38.27
C HIS A 129 -13.65 -35.44 -39.24
N HIS A 130 -13.79 -36.74 -39.01
CA HIS A 130 -13.70 -37.77 -40.05
C HIS A 130 -15.10 -38.35 -40.27
#